data_AF-A0A3N4IJW8-F1
#
_entry.id   AF-A0A3N4IJW8-F1
#
_cell.length_a   1.000
_cell.length_b   1.000
_cell.length_c   1.000
_cell.angle_alpha   90.00
_cell.angle_beta   90.00
_cell.angle_gamma   90.00
#
_symmetry.space_group_name_H-M   'P 1'
#
loop_
_entity.id
_entity.type
_entity.pdbx_description
1 polymer ?
#
loop_
_entity_poly.entity_id
_entity_poly.type
_entity_poly.pdbx_seq_one_letter_code
_entity_poly.pdbx_strand_id
1 'polypeptide(L)'
;NLDAFRTDAPWAICAYITLYIGIIVAIISYGLDLFVLFNLLYLDEWNPAIEPAIDPSISKWIFAGCIILSLVLLIIDWIGGWRTIRSGSISGIYLHAIAVSWSCVFGGWGMKLQRGQRPDRMDTGYRRFLVFKELTEKRSKREYVVLATYFAFKGWIRTLIAEGPRQVINTLSLYSVFRSRFIPGEIARGQEMEGLKLFFKNYEALFKADQRQAFLIGAMALSIFIWIFSLLKLLFAAISYVCYVYHVMSSVDGEEGTLHGYCKSRIEKRMRELV
;
A
#
# COMPACT_ATOMS: atom_id res chain seq x y z
N ASN A 1 5.55 -30.39 1.00
CA ASN A 1 6.84 -30.65 1.69
C ASN A 1 7.72 -29.41 1.52
N LEU A 2 8.01 -28.64 2.58
CA LEU A 2 8.76 -27.37 2.49
C LEU A 2 10.26 -27.56 2.21
N ASP A 3 10.77 -28.79 2.35
CA ASP A 3 12.18 -29.10 2.20
C ASP A 3 12.68 -29.05 0.75
N ALA A 4 11.76 -29.15 -0.22
CA ALA A 4 12.09 -29.01 -1.64
C ALA A 4 12.42 -27.56 -2.04
N PHE A 5 12.05 -26.56 -1.23
CA PHE A 5 12.23 -25.14 -1.54
C PHE A 5 13.45 -24.58 -0.81
N ARG A 6 14.64 -24.87 -1.35
CA ARG A 6 15.90 -24.30 -0.88
C ARG A 6 16.64 -23.69 -2.07
N THR A 7 16.87 -22.37 -2.02
CA THR A 7 17.61 -21.67 -3.05
C THR A 7 18.36 -20.50 -2.43
N ASP A 8 19.67 -20.47 -2.64
CA ASP A 8 20.56 -19.41 -2.15
C ASP A 8 20.90 -18.39 -3.26
N ALA A 9 20.11 -18.36 -4.33
CA ALA A 9 20.31 -17.46 -5.44
C ALA A 9 20.18 -15.99 -4.99
N PRO A 10 21.11 -15.10 -5.38
CA PRO A 10 21.15 -13.71 -4.92
C PRO A 10 19.85 -12.96 -5.24
N TRP A 11 19.22 -13.25 -6.39
CA TRP A 11 17.94 -12.66 -6.77
C TRP A 11 16.79 -13.00 -5.80
N ALA A 12 16.76 -14.22 -5.25
CA ALA A 12 15.76 -14.62 -4.27
C ALA A 12 15.93 -13.86 -2.95
N ILE A 13 17.18 -13.64 -2.53
CA ILE A 13 17.52 -12.86 -1.33
C ILE A 13 17.15 -11.39 -1.54
N CYS A 14 17.49 -10.80 -2.70
CA CYS A 14 17.09 -9.43 -3.04
C CYS A 14 15.57 -9.26 -2.98
N ALA A 15 14.81 -10.17 -3.59
CA ALA A 15 13.35 -10.12 -3.57
C ALA A 15 12.77 -10.26 -2.15
N TYR A 16 13.41 -11.07 -1.29
CA TYR A 16 13.03 -11.20 0.12
C TYR A 16 13.29 -9.91 0.90
N ILE A 17 14.43 -9.25 0.67
CA ILE A 17 14.75 -7.94 1.26
C ILE A 17 13.73 -6.88 0.81
N THR A 18 13.35 -6.87 -0.47
CA THR A 18 12.31 -5.95 -0.98
C THR A 18 10.97 -6.12 -0.26
N LEU A 19 10.61 -7.34 0.14
CA LEU A 19 9.41 -7.59 0.96
C LEU A 19 9.50 -6.86 2.31
N TYR A 20 10.64 -6.92 3.00
CA TYR A 20 10.83 -6.20 4.27
C TYR A 20 10.83 -4.68 4.09
N ILE A 21 11.47 -4.18 3.03
CA ILE A 21 11.44 -2.74 2.70
C ILE A 21 9.98 -2.29 2.51
N GLY A 22 9.17 -3.06 1.78
CA GLY A 22 7.74 -2.76 1.60
C GLY A 22 6.97 -2.69 2.92
N ILE A 23 7.25 -3.59 3.86
CA ILE A 23 6.63 -3.59 5.21
C ILE A 23 7.06 -2.34 5.99
N ILE A 24 8.35 -1.99 5.98
CA ILE A 24 8.87 -0.82 6.68
C ILE A 24 8.26 0.46 6.11
N VAL A 25 8.23 0.60 4.78
CA VAL A 25 7.60 1.75 4.12
C VAL A 25 6.12 1.87 4.50
N ALA A 26 5.40 0.74 4.58
CA ALA A 26 4.00 0.74 5.02
C ALA A 26 3.87 1.24 6.48
N ILE A 27 4.68 0.72 7.41
CA ILE A 27 4.68 1.14 8.83
C ILE A 27 4.99 2.64 8.95
N ILE A 28 6.02 3.12 8.25
CA ILE A 28 6.38 4.54 8.23
C ILE A 28 5.21 5.38 7.70
N SER A 29 4.57 4.96 6.61
CA SER A 29 3.45 5.70 6.01
C SER A 29 2.29 5.86 7.00
N TYR A 30 1.91 4.79 7.73
CA TYR A 30 0.87 4.91 8.77
C TYR A 30 1.33 5.72 9.98
N GLY A 31 2.61 5.62 10.35
CA GLY A 31 3.18 6.45 11.42
C GLY A 31 3.11 7.93 11.09
N LEU A 32 3.41 8.30 9.84
CA LEU A 32 3.27 9.66 9.34
C LEU A 32 1.80 10.11 9.36
N ASP A 33 0.86 9.25 8.95
CA ASP A 33 -0.57 9.57 8.99
C ASP A 33 -1.05 9.83 10.42
N LEU A 34 -0.60 9.02 11.40
CA LEU A 34 -0.90 9.23 12.82
C LEU A 34 -0.27 10.51 13.37
N PHE A 35 0.96 10.84 12.95
CA PHE A 35 1.61 12.08 13.33
C PHE A 35 0.83 13.29 12.80
N VAL A 36 0.43 13.29 11.54
CA VAL A 36 -0.37 14.38 10.96
C VAL A 36 -1.72 14.49 11.67
N LEU A 37 -2.40 13.37 11.94
CA LEU A 37 -3.67 13.36 12.68
C LEU A 37 -3.52 13.96 14.08
N PHE A 38 -2.46 13.59 14.80
CA PHE A 38 -2.20 14.09 16.15
C PHE A 38 -1.99 15.61 16.15
N ASN A 39 -1.13 16.13 15.26
CA ASN A 39 -0.89 17.57 15.15
C ASN A 39 -2.19 18.31 14.76
N LEU A 40 -2.98 17.74 13.86
CA LEU A 40 -4.23 18.35 13.40
C LEU A 40 -5.30 18.40 14.49
N LEU A 41 -5.51 17.32 15.25
CA LEU A 41 -6.58 17.24 16.25
C LEU A 41 -6.21 17.87 17.59
N TYR A 42 -4.97 17.64 18.05
CA TYR A 42 -4.56 18.03 19.41
C TYR A 42 -3.99 19.44 19.47
N LEU A 43 -3.14 19.82 18.50
CA LEU A 43 -2.51 21.14 18.51
C LEU A 43 -3.38 22.21 17.81
N ASP A 44 -4.39 21.79 17.05
CA ASP A 44 -5.20 22.66 16.18
C ASP A 44 -4.35 23.59 15.28
N GLU A 45 -3.10 23.18 15.06
CA GLU A 45 -2.14 23.88 14.22
C GLU A 45 -2.45 23.53 12.77
N TRP A 46 -3.52 24.15 12.26
CA TRP A 46 -3.70 24.25 10.82
C TRP A 46 -2.57 25.13 10.29
N ASN A 47 -1.65 24.54 9.51
CA ASN A 47 -0.46 25.24 9.04
C ASN A 47 -0.87 26.56 8.35
N PRO A 48 -0.44 27.74 8.85
CA PRO A 48 -0.85 29.04 8.33
C PRO A 48 -0.28 29.35 6.93
N ALA A 49 0.64 28.54 6.40
CA ALA A 49 1.03 28.54 4.97
C ALA A 49 -0.05 27.97 4.04
N ILE A 50 -1.11 27.40 4.62
CA ILE A 50 -2.23 26.76 3.97
C ILE A 50 -3.42 27.71 4.11
N GLU A 51 -3.67 28.55 3.11
CA GLU A 51 -5.01 29.06 2.88
C GLU A 51 -5.76 27.98 2.08
N PRO A 52 -6.60 27.14 2.72
CA PRO A 52 -7.41 26.22 1.97
C PRO A 52 -8.39 27.02 1.10
N ALA A 53 -8.63 26.54 -0.13
CA ALA A 53 -9.67 27.12 -0.99
C ALA A 53 -11.10 26.98 -0.42
N ILE A 54 -11.25 26.25 0.69
CA ILE A 54 -12.47 25.93 1.43
C ILE A 54 -12.21 26.27 2.91
N ASP A 55 -13.21 26.65 3.69
CA ASP A 55 -13.08 26.95 5.12
C ASP A 55 -12.16 25.94 5.87
N PRO A 56 -11.10 26.40 6.56
CA PRO A 56 -10.15 25.54 7.27
C PRO A 56 -10.81 24.63 8.30
N SER A 57 -11.94 25.04 8.88
CA SER A 57 -12.68 24.25 9.85
C SER A 57 -13.28 22.98 9.23
N ILE A 58 -13.79 23.08 8.00
CA ILE A 58 -14.40 21.95 7.28
C ILE A 58 -13.30 21.00 6.77
N SER A 59 -12.24 21.57 6.21
CA SER A 59 -11.11 20.81 5.65
C SER A 59 -10.43 19.94 6.72
N LYS A 60 -10.30 20.45 7.95
CA LYS A 60 -9.78 19.72 9.11
C LYS A 60 -10.55 18.42 9.38
N TRP A 61 -11.88 18.49 9.48
CA TRP A 61 -12.70 17.32 9.81
C TRP A 61 -12.74 16.29 8.68
N ILE A 62 -12.76 16.74 7.41
CA ILE A 62 -12.65 15.85 6.26
C ILE A 62 -11.31 15.10 6.31
N PHE A 63 -10.22 15.81 6.58
CA PHE A 63 -8.87 15.24 6.65
C PHE A 63 -8.74 14.21 7.77
N ALA A 64 -9.20 14.55 8.98
CA ALA A 64 -9.19 13.64 10.12
C ALA A 64 -10.07 12.41 9.87
N GLY A 65 -11.28 12.61 9.33
CA GLY A 65 -12.21 11.52 8.99
C GLY A 65 -11.61 10.54 7.97
N CYS A 66 -10.92 11.06 6.95
CA CYS A 66 -10.21 10.25 5.95
C CYS A 66 -9.12 9.36 6.58
N ILE A 67 -8.31 9.92 7.50
CA ILE A 67 -7.27 9.14 8.19
C ILE A 67 -7.90 8.08 9.09
N ILE A 68 -8.91 8.43 9.88
CA ILE A 68 -9.60 7.48 10.76
C ILE A 68 -10.23 6.35 9.94
N LEU A 69 -10.90 6.67 8.83
CA LEU A 69 -11.46 5.67 7.92
C LEU A 69 -10.37 4.74 7.36
N SER A 70 -9.22 5.30 6.95
CA SER A 70 -8.07 4.51 6.48
C SER A 70 -7.56 3.54 7.57
N LEU A 71 -7.46 3.98 8.82
CA LEU A 71 -7.06 3.15 9.96
C LEU A 71 -8.09 2.05 10.27
N VAL A 72 -9.39 2.37 10.22
CA VAL A 72 -10.46 1.37 10.42
C VAL A 72 -10.40 0.31 9.33
N LEU A 73 -10.26 0.70 8.06
CA LEU A 73 -10.11 -0.23 6.95
C LEU A 73 -8.87 -1.11 7.11
N LEU A 74 -7.75 -0.53 7.56
CA LEU A 74 -6.54 -1.28 7.89
C LEU A 74 -6.79 -2.34 8.96
N ILE A 75 -7.49 -1.99 10.04
CA ILE A 75 -7.82 -2.94 11.13
C ILE A 75 -8.71 -4.08 10.59
N ILE A 76 -9.72 -3.75 9.79
CA ILE A 76 -10.60 -4.76 9.17
C ILE A 76 -9.79 -5.72 8.29
N ASP A 77 -8.89 -5.19 7.46
CA ASP A 77 -8.00 -5.99 6.61
C ASP A 77 -7.07 -6.88 7.44
N TRP A 78 -6.53 -6.36 8.54
CA TRP A 78 -5.71 -7.13 9.48
C TRP A 78 -6.49 -8.28 10.10
N ILE A 79 -7.72 -8.04 10.57
CA ILE A 79 -8.60 -9.09 11.11
C ILE A 79 -8.87 -10.15 10.02
N GLY A 80 -9.15 -9.73 8.78
CA GLY A 80 -9.35 -10.64 7.65
C GLY A 80 -8.10 -11.48 7.33
N GLY A 81 -6.92 -10.86 7.33
CA GLY A 81 -5.64 -11.55 7.17
C GLY A 81 -5.40 -12.56 8.29
N TRP A 82 -5.70 -12.18 9.53
CA TRP A 82 -5.58 -13.05 10.69
C TRP A 82 -6.49 -14.28 10.63
N ARG A 83 -7.76 -14.08 10.25
CA ARG A 83 -8.71 -15.19 10.01
C ARG A 83 -8.22 -16.13 8.91
N THR A 84 -7.65 -15.58 7.85
CA THR A 84 -7.10 -16.36 6.73
C THR A 84 -5.91 -17.20 7.16
N ILE A 85 -4.99 -16.66 7.96
CA ILE A 85 -3.88 -17.42 8.56
C ILE A 85 -4.42 -18.57 9.41
N ARG A 86 -5.45 -18.32 10.23
CA ARG A 86 -6.06 -19.34 11.09
C ARG A 86 -6.70 -20.49 10.30
N SER A 87 -7.29 -20.19 9.13
CA SER A 87 -7.86 -21.21 8.24
C SER A 87 -6.81 -22.24 7.78
N GLY A 88 -5.54 -21.86 7.70
CA GLY A 88 -4.45 -22.73 7.25
C GLY A 88 -4.47 -23.07 5.76
N SER A 89 -5.37 -22.47 4.98
CA SER A 89 -5.38 -22.62 3.52
C SER A 89 -4.24 -21.81 2.90
N ILE A 90 -3.32 -22.48 2.20
CA ILE A 90 -2.18 -21.83 1.53
C ILE A 90 -2.65 -20.94 0.38
N SER A 91 -3.67 -21.35 -0.38
CA SER A 91 -4.29 -20.52 -1.43
C SER A 91 -4.93 -19.27 -0.84
N GLY A 92 -5.64 -19.40 0.29
CA GLY A 92 -6.21 -18.28 1.03
C GLY A 92 -5.13 -17.30 1.50
N ILE A 93 -4.05 -17.81 2.12
CA ILE A 93 -2.93 -16.98 2.59
C ILE A 93 -2.31 -16.21 1.41
N TYR A 94 -2.08 -16.86 0.28
CA TYR A 94 -1.53 -16.21 -0.91
C TYR A 94 -2.41 -15.06 -1.41
N LEU A 95 -3.74 -15.18 -1.32
CA LEU A 95 -4.70 -14.16 -1.76
C LEU A 95 -4.90 -12.98 -0.78
N HIS A 96 -4.17 -12.98 0.34
CA HIS A 96 -4.20 -11.91 1.33
C HIS A 96 -2.80 -11.36 1.56
N ALA A 97 -2.53 -10.12 1.12
CA ALA A 97 -1.21 -9.51 1.22
C ALA A 97 -0.66 -9.49 2.66
N ILE A 98 -1.49 -9.11 3.64
CA ILE A 98 -1.11 -9.14 5.08
C ILE A 98 -0.76 -10.56 5.53
N ALA A 99 -1.50 -11.57 5.09
CA ALA A 99 -1.25 -12.96 5.45
C ALA A 99 0.06 -13.50 4.85
N VAL A 100 0.37 -13.12 3.60
CA VAL A 100 1.65 -13.41 2.96
C VAL A 100 2.79 -12.75 3.74
N SER A 101 2.73 -11.44 3.95
CA SER A 101 3.77 -10.70 4.67
C SER A 101 4.01 -11.27 6.07
N TRP A 102 2.95 -11.55 6.82
CA TRP A 102 3.04 -12.18 8.14
C TRP A 102 3.71 -13.56 8.08
N SER A 103 3.31 -14.40 7.12
CA SER A 103 3.85 -15.74 6.94
C SER A 103 5.33 -15.71 6.52
N CYS A 104 5.74 -14.74 5.71
CA CYS A 104 7.13 -14.56 5.30
C CYS A 104 7.99 -14.01 6.43
N VAL A 105 7.46 -13.17 7.33
CA VAL A 105 8.24 -12.60 8.44
C VAL A 105 8.36 -13.59 9.60
N PHE A 106 7.24 -14.19 10.02
CA PHE A 106 7.17 -15.02 11.23
C PHE A 106 7.23 -16.53 10.95
N GLY A 107 7.26 -16.95 9.68
CA GLY A 107 7.31 -18.36 9.30
C GLY A 107 6.12 -19.16 9.84
N GLY A 108 6.39 -20.41 10.21
CA GLY A 108 5.41 -21.28 10.86
C GLY A 108 5.05 -20.89 12.29
N TRP A 109 5.88 -20.08 12.94
CA TRP A 109 5.72 -19.73 14.34
C TRP A 109 4.41 -18.98 14.58
N GLY A 110 4.11 -17.97 13.76
CA GLY A 110 2.86 -17.19 13.90
C GLY A 110 1.57 -18.01 13.76
N MET A 111 1.60 -19.11 13.00
CA MET A 111 0.44 -19.96 12.74
C MET A 111 0.34 -21.14 13.72
N LYS A 112 1.48 -21.73 14.12
CA LYS A 112 1.54 -22.89 15.04
C LYS A 112 1.46 -22.49 16.51
N LEU A 113 1.94 -21.30 16.88
CA LEU A 113 1.72 -20.71 18.21
C LEU A 113 0.21 -20.61 18.54
N GLN A 114 -0.61 -20.32 17.52
CA GLN A 114 -2.08 -20.28 17.66
C GLN A 114 -2.75 -21.65 17.79
N ARG A 115 -2.13 -22.72 17.30
CA ARG A 115 -2.68 -24.10 17.38
C ARG A 115 -2.09 -24.91 18.53
N GLY A 116 -1.27 -24.29 19.41
CA GLY A 116 -0.57 -24.99 20.48
C GLY A 116 0.43 -26.04 19.98
N GLN A 117 0.81 -25.99 18.71
CA GLN A 117 1.71 -26.95 18.07
C GLN A 117 3.15 -26.44 18.13
N ARG A 118 4.10 -27.33 18.40
CA ARG A 118 5.52 -26.95 18.39
C ARG A 118 5.92 -26.45 16.99
N PRO A 119 6.58 -25.29 16.89
CA PRO A 119 7.11 -24.82 15.63
C PRO A 119 8.13 -25.84 15.11
N ASP A 120 7.96 -26.24 13.86
CA ASP A 120 8.93 -27.09 13.20
C ASP A 120 10.14 -26.23 12.85
N ARG A 121 11.36 -26.68 13.18
CA ARG A 121 12.61 -25.94 12.92
C ARG A 121 12.80 -25.64 11.43
N MET A 122 12.14 -26.40 10.56
CA MET A 122 12.19 -26.24 9.10
C MET A 122 11.17 -25.25 8.52
N ASP A 123 10.21 -24.72 9.30
CA ASP A 123 9.19 -23.79 8.80
C ASP A 123 9.62 -22.32 8.95
N THR A 124 10.62 -21.92 8.15
CA THR A 124 11.17 -20.57 8.16
C THR A 124 10.40 -19.62 7.23
N GLY A 125 10.39 -18.33 7.58
CA GLY A 125 9.79 -17.27 6.78
C GLY A 125 10.33 -17.22 5.34
N TYR A 126 11.63 -17.43 5.17
CA TYR A 126 12.29 -17.48 3.87
C TYR A 126 11.79 -18.65 3.01
N ARG A 127 11.60 -19.85 3.57
CA ARG A 127 11.06 -21.01 2.81
C ARG A 127 9.63 -20.77 2.34
N ARG A 128 8.79 -20.15 3.17
CA ARG A 128 7.43 -19.73 2.77
C ARG A 128 7.47 -18.69 1.66
N PHE A 129 8.38 -17.73 1.76
CA PHE A 129 8.61 -16.77 0.68
C PHE A 129 9.00 -17.45 -0.63
N LEU A 130 9.91 -18.43 -0.60
CA LEU A 130 10.29 -19.19 -1.80
C LEU A 130 9.11 -19.91 -2.44
N VAL A 131 8.21 -20.49 -1.64
CA VAL A 131 6.96 -21.10 -2.17
C VAL A 131 6.10 -20.05 -2.87
N PHE A 132 5.90 -18.88 -2.26
CA PHE A 132 5.10 -17.81 -2.87
C PHE A 132 5.77 -17.21 -4.11
N LYS A 133 7.10 -17.11 -4.11
CA LYS A 133 7.89 -16.69 -5.26
C LYS A 133 7.72 -17.68 -6.42
N GLU A 134 7.90 -18.97 -6.17
CA GLU A 134 7.75 -20.03 -7.18
C GLU A 134 6.33 -20.05 -7.76
N LEU A 135 5.32 -19.92 -6.89
CA LEU A 135 3.92 -19.79 -7.30
C LEU A 135 3.67 -18.58 -8.19
N THR A 136 4.48 -17.51 -8.06
CA THR A 136 4.35 -16.27 -8.82
C THR A 136 5.13 -16.32 -10.14
N GLU A 137 6.35 -16.87 -10.15
CA GLU A 137 7.22 -16.91 -11.34
C GLU A 137 6.70 -17.83 -12.44
N LYS A 138 6.13 -18.99 -12.08
CA LYS A 138 5.58 -19.94 -13.06
C LYS A 138 4.28 -19.49 -13.72
N ARG A 139 3.84 -18.24 -13.54
CA ARG A 139 2.53 -17.76 -14.00
C ARG A 139 2.51 -17.40 -15.48
N SER A 140 1.39 -17.73 -16.11
CA SER A 140 1.08 -17.16 -17.43
C SER A 140 0.80 -15.66 -17.28
N LYS A 141 1.14 -14.87 -18.31
CA LYS A 141 0.87 -13.41 -18.33
C LYS A 141 -0.60 -13.09 -18.07
N ARG A 142 -1.50 -13.95 -18.55
CA ARG A 142 -2.96 -13.85 -18.36
C ARG A 142 -3.34 -13.90 -16.88
N GLU A 143 -2.83 -14.89 -16.15
CA GLU A 143 -3.10 -15.03 -14.73
C GLU A 143 -2.48 -13.90 -13.90
N TYR A 144 -1.36 -13.33 -14.35
CA TYR A 144 -0.78 -12.16 -13.72
C TYR A 144 -1.73 -10.96 -13.77
N VAL A 145 -2.33 -10.68 -14.94
CA VAL A 145 -3.30 -9.58 -15.11
C VAL A 145 -4.54 -9.78 -14.23
N VAL A 146 -5.10 -10.99 -14.17
CA VAL A 146 -6.26 -11.30 -13.33
C VAL A 146 -5.94 -11.12 -11.85
N LEU A 147 -4.79 -11.63 -11.40
CA LEU A 147 -4.35 -11.48 -10.01
C LEU A 147 -4.07 -10.02 -9.64
N ALA A 148 -3.41 -9.27 -10.53
CA ALA A 148 -3.15 -7.85 -10.34
C ALA A 148 -4.47 -7.07 -10.19
N THR A 149 -5.46 -7.40 -11.03
CA THR A 149 -6.82 -6.84 -10.97
C THR A 149 -7.48 -7.15 -9.63
N TYR A 150 -7.39 -8.41 -9.17
CA TYR A 150 -7.92 -8.84 -7.87
C TYR A 150 -7.31 -8.05 -6.70
N PHE A 151 -5.99 -7.92 -6.64
CA PHE A 151 -5.34 -7.19 -5.54
C PHE A 151 -5.64 -5.69 -5.57
N ALA A 152 -5.71 -5.08 -6.75
CA ALA A 152 -6.10 -3.67 -6.87
C ALA A 152 -7.55 -3.44 -6.40
N PHE A 153 -8.49 -4.30 -6.81
CA PHE A 153 -9.88 -4.26 -6.37
C PHE A 153 -10.12 -4.70 -4.93
N LYS A 154 -9.11 -5.21 -4.22
CA LYS A 154 -9.25 -5.45 -2.78
C LYS A 154 -9.07 -4.17 -1.97
N GLY A 155 -8.21 -3.27 -2.43
CA GLY A 155 -7.87 -2.01 -1.74
C GLY A 155 -8.59 -0.75 -2.23
N TRP A 156 -9.50 -0.87 -3.21
CA TRP A 156 -10.07 0.30 -3.90
C TRP A 156 -10.81 1.29 -3.00
N ILE A 157 -11.59 0.80 -2.02
CA ILE A 157 -12.35 1.64 -1.08
C ILE A 157 -11.38 2.56 -0.33
N ARG A 158 -10.29 1.99 0.14
CA ARG A 158 -9.27 2.75 0.84
C ARG A 158 -8.60 3.77 -0.08
N THR A 159 -8.18 3.39 -1.27
CA THR A 159 -7.50 4.30 -2.20
C THR A 159 -8.40 5.45 -2.66
N LEU A 160 -9.67 5.19 -2.98
CA LEU A 160 -10.58 6.22 -3.52
C LEU A 160 -11.31 7.01 -2.44
N ILE A 161 -11.87 6.34 -1.43
CA ILE A 161 -12.76 6.97 -0.46
C ILE A 161 -11.98 7.47 0.76
N ALA A 162 -11.07 6.66 1.30
CA ALA A 162 -10.31 7.06 2.49
C ALA A 162 -9.13 7.98 2.14
N GLU A 163 -8.35 7.65 1.12
CA GLU A 163 -7.16 8.41 0.77
C GLU A 163 -7.46 9.53 -0.25
N GLY A 164 -8.40 9.34 -1.17
CA GLY A 164 -8.68 10.27 -2.27
C GLY A 164 -8.96 11.71 -1.83
N PRO A 165 -10.00 11.98 -1.03
CA PRO A 165 -10.34 13.34 -0.61
C PRO A 165 -9.18 14.02 0.14
N ARG A 166 -8.49 13.26 0.98
CA ARG A 166 -7.29 13.70 1.70
C ARG A 166 -6.17 14.09 0.75
N GLN A 167 -5.91 13.31 -0.30
CA GLN A 167 -4.85 13.63 -1.26
C GLN A 167 -5.19 14.82 -2.14
N VAL A 168 -6.46 15.05 -2.45
CA VAL A 168 -6.89 16.28 -3.13
C VAL A 168 -6.57 17.49 -2.25
N ILE A 169 -6.93 17.45 -0.96
CA ILE A 169 -6.60 18.51 0.00
C ILE A 169 -5.09 18.70 0.11
N ASN A 170 -4.32 17.61 0.32
CA ASN A 170 -2.85 17.68 0.38
C ASN A 170 -2.25 18.30 -0.89
N THR A 171 -2.78 17.96 -2.07
CA THR A 171 -2.27 18.47 -3.35
C THR A 171 -2.52 19.96 -3.47
N LEU A 172 -3.73 20.41 -3.10
CA LEU A 172 -4.07 21.84 -3.06
C LEU A 172 -3.20 22.60 -2.05
N SER A 173 -2.93 22.01 -0.88
CA SER A 173 -2.04 22.59 0.13
C SER A 173 -0.58 22.67 -0.33
N LEU A 174 -0.06 21.64 -1.00
CA LEU A 174 1.27 21.73 -1.59
C LEU A 174 1.32 22.80 -2.67
N TYR A 175 0.29 22.87 -3.51
CA TYR A 175 0.19 23.88 -4.56
C TYR A 175 0.16 25.31 -4.00
N SER A 176 -0.50 25.56 -2.86
CA SER A 176 -0.46 26.87 -2.20
C SER A 176 0.96 27.19 -1.71
N VAL A 177 1.66 26.23 -1.11
CA VAL A 177 3.06 26.39 -0.66
C VAL A 177 4.02 26.68 -1.82
N PHE A 178 3.79 26.05 -2.98
CA PHE A 178 4.52 26.34 -4.21
C PHE A 178 4.32 27.78 -4.70
N ARG A 179 3.12 28.34 -4.49
CA ARG A 179 2.74 29.68 -4.97
C ARG A 179 3.03 30.79 -3.96
N SER A 180 3.02 30.48 -2.66
CA SER A 180 3.32 31.41 -1.57
C SER A 180 4.81 31.74 -1.57
N ARG A 181 5.12 33.03 -1.67
CA ARG A 181 6.50 33.56 -1.73
C ARG A 181 7.11 33.60 -0.32
N PHE A 182 7.58 32.46 0.18
CA PHE A 182 8.31 32.41 1.46
C PHE A 182 9.75 32.95 1.39
N ILE A 183 10.24 33.34 0.20
CA ILE A 183 11.56 33.94 0.02
C ILE A 183 11.40 35.46 -0.24
N PRO A 184 11.88 36.35 0.65
CA PRO A 184 12.02 37.77 0.36
C PRO A 184 13.20 37.93 -0.61
N GLY A 185 12.89 37.92 -1.90
CA GLY A 185 13.87 38.06 -2.97
C GLY A 185 13.19 37.77 -4.29
N GLU A 186 13.04 38.80 -5.11
CA GLU A 186 12.36 38.78 -6.40
C GLU A 186 12.82 37.61 -7.28
N ILE A 187 11.99 36.56 -7.38
CA ILE A 187 12.09 35.67 -8.54
C ILE A 187 11.47 36.45 -9.70
N ALA A 188 12.36 37.03 -10.51
CA ALA A 188 12.02 37.73 -11.72
C ALA A 188 11.02 36.90 -12.55
N ARG A 189 9.93 37.56 -12.95
CA ARG A 189 8.89 37.01 -13.83
C ARG A 189 9.57 36.60 -15.15
N GLY A 190 9.90 35.31 -15.33
CA GLY A 190 10.55 34.83 -16.55
C GLY A 190 11.62 33.73 -16.40
N GLN A 191 11.99 33.29 -15.19
CA GLN A 191 12.79 32.07 -15.04
C GLN A 191 11.86 30.88 -14.82
N GLU A 192 11.65 30.07 -15.86
CA GLU A 192 11.09 28.73 -15.75
C GLU A 192 12.07 27.83 -14.96
N MET A 193 12.17 28.06 -13.66
CA MET A 193 12.77 27.07 -12.77
C MET A 193 11.85 25.85 -12.79
N GLU A 194 12.36 24.70 -13.24
CA GLU A 194 11.68 23.40 -13.14
C GLU A 194 11.03 23.30 -11.75
N GLY A 195 9.70 23.13 -11.70
CA GLY A 195 8.93 23.24 -10.46
C GLY A 195 9.48 22.39 -9.30
N LEU A 196 10.14 21.26 -9.61
CA LEU A 196 10.85 20.43 -8.64
C LEU A 196 12.03 21.15 -7.96
N LYS A 197 12.86 21.89 -8.69
CA LYS A 197 13.98 22.65 -8.10
C LYS A 197 13.49 23.74 -7.17
N LEU A 198 12.36 24.37 -7.50
CA LEU A 198 11.72 25.38 -6.64
C LEU A 198 11.16 24.73 -5.37
N PHE A 199 10.54 23.55 -5.48
CA PHE A 199 10.06 22.78 -4.34
C PHE A 199 11.16 22.54 -3.31
N PHE A 200 12.27 21.96 -3.76
CA PHE A 200 13.36 21.57 -2.86
C PHE A 200 14.00 22.78 -2.19
N LYS A 201 14.13 23.90 -2.91
CA LYS A 201 14.67 25.15 -2.34
C LYS A 201 13.74 25.75 -1.28
N ASN A 202 12.43 25.78 -1.53
CA ASN A 202 11.44 26.26 -0.55
C ASN A 202 11.33 25.31 0.65
N TYR A 203 11.39 24.01 0.41
CA TYR A 203 11.39 22.98 1.45
C TYR A 203 12.63 23.11 2.35
N GLU A 204 13.81 23.32 1.79
CA GLU A 204 15.04 23.53 2.56
C GLU A 204 14.98 24.81 3.41
N ALA A 205 14.46 25.90 2.86
CA ALA A 205 14.26 27.14 3.60
C ALA A 205 13.28 26.96 4.76
N LEU A 206 12.16 26.26 4.53
CA LEU A 206 11.19 25.98 5.57
C LEU A 206 11.74 25.03 6.64
N PHE A 207 12.54 24.03 6.25
CA PHE A 207 13.18 23.13 7.20
C PHE A 207 14.14 23.85 8.17
N LYS A 208 14.80 24.92 7.69
CA LYS A 208 15.66 25.77 8.54
C LYS A 208 14.86 26.70 9.46
N ALA A 209 13.66 27.12 9.04
CA ALA A 209 12.81 28.01 9.80
C ALA A 209 11.95 27.27 10.85
N ASP A 210 11.26 26.21 10.41
CA ASP A 210 10.39 25.38 11.24
C ASP A 210 10.45 23.91 10.79
N GLN A 211 11.18 23.11 11.57
CA GLN A 211 11.34 21.68 11.31
C GLN A 211 10.01 20.90 11.38
N ARG A 212 9.04 21.34 12.20
CA ARG A 212 7.75 20.65 12.35
C ARG A 212 6.91 20.81 11.09
N GLN A 213 6.80 22.05 10.60
CA GLN A 213 6.06 22.33 9.36
C GLN A 213 6.70 21.65 8.16
N ALA A 214 8.03 21.63 8.07
CA ALA A 214 8.73 20.93 7.00
C ALA A 214 8.43 19.41 7.02
N PHE A 215 8.42 18.78 8.20
CA PHE A 215 8.08 17.36 8.31
C PHE A 215 6.64 17.07 7.85
N LEU A 216 5.67 17.93 8.21
CA LEU A 216 4.28 17.80 7.78
C LEU A 216 4.16 17.91 6.25
N ILE A 217 4.78 18.92 5.63
CA ILE A 217 4.76 19.10 4.17
C ILE A 217 5.45 17.94 3.45
N GLY A 218 6.58 17.47 3.98
CA GLY A 218 7.29 16.29 3.45
C GLY A 218 6.44 15.03 3.53
N ALA A 219 5.72 14.81 4.63
CA ALA A 219 4.79 13.70 4.81
C ALA A 219 3.63 13.76 3.81
N MET A 220 3.03 14.94 3.61
CA MET A 220 1.97 15.16 2.62
C MET A 220 2.47 14.83 1.20
N ALA A 221 3.64 15.33 0.81
CA ALA A 221 4.24 15.09 -0.50
C ALA A 221 4.53 13.60 -0.75
N LEU A 222 5.14 12.92 0.23
CA LEU A 222 5.38 11.48 0.14
C LEU A 222 4.08 10.69 0.02
N SER A 223 3.04 11.07 0.78
CA SER A 223 1.74 10.39 0.75
C SER A 223 1.05 10.52 -0.61
N ILE A 224 1.12 11.69 -1.26
CA ILE A 224 0.59 11.90 -2.62
C ILE A 224 1.36 11.02 -3.61
N PHE A 225 2.69 11.01 -3.52
CA PHE A 225 3.53 10.20 -4.41
C PHE A 225 3.15 8.71 -4.34
N ILE A 226 3.06 8.15 -3.13
CA ILE A 226 2.64 6.76 -2.92
C ILE A 226 1.21 6.51 -3.42
N TRP A 227 0.30 7.44 -3.16
CA TRP A 227 -1.10 7.33 -3.58
C TRP A 227 -1.26 7.35 -5.11
N ILE A 228 -0.49 8.14 -5.84
CA ILE A 228 -0.51 8.15 -7.32
C ILE A 228 -0.20 6.76 -7.88
N PHE A 229 0.81 6.05 -7.35
CA PHE A 229 1.08 4.68 -7.78
C PHE A 229 -0.08 3.72 -7.47
N SER A 230 -0.74 3.89 -6.33
CA SER A 230 -1.92 3.09 -5.97
C SER A 230 -3.10 3.38 -6.91
N LEU A 231 -3.33 4.65 -7.25
CA LEU A 231 -4.36 5.07 -8.19
C LEU A 231 -4.08 4.53 -9.60
N LEU A 232 -2.84 4.62 -10.09
CA LEU A 232 -2.45 4.05 -11.38
C LEU A 232 -2.66 2.54 -11.45
N LYS A 233 -2.32 1.81 -10.37
CA LYS A 233 -2.61 0.36 -10.27
C LYS A 233 -4.11 0.08 -10.33
N LEU A 234 -4.92 0.88 -9.65
CA LEU A 234 -6.38 0.73 -9.65
C LEU A 234 -6.98 1.04 -11.03
N LEU A 235 -6.51 2.08 -11.72
CA LEU A 235 -6.92 2.41 -13.08
C LEU A 235 -6.55 1.30 -14.06
N PHE A 236 -5.31 0.79 -14.00
CA PHE A 236 -4.87 -0.32 -14.82
C PHE A 236 -5.74 -1.58 -14.58
N ALA A 237 -6.09 -1.86 -13.33
CA ALA A 237 -6.99 -2.95 -12.97
C ALA A 237 -8.41 -2.76 -13.50
N ALA A 238 -8.97 -1.55 -13.43
CA ALA A 238 -10.29 -1.23 -13.96
C ALA A 238 -10.35 -1.44 -15.48
N ILE A 239 -9.36 -0.92 -16.21
CA ILE A 239 -9.24 -1.11 -17.66
C ILE A 239 -9.08 -2.59 -18.00
N SER A 240 -8.17 -3.29 -17.30
CA SER A 240 -7.95 -4.72 -17.49
C SER A 240 -9.22 -5.53 -17.20
N TYR A 241 -10.01 -5.12 -16.21
CA TYR A 241 -11.25 -5.78 -15.86
C TYR A 241 -12.27 -5.71 -16.99
N VAL A 242 -12.53 -4.50 -17.49
CA VAL A 242 -13.50 -4.27 -18.57
C VAL A 242 -13.04 -4.91 -19.89
N CYS A 243 -11.78 -4.74 -20.27
CA CYS A 243 -11.30 -5.19 -21.57
C CYS A 243 -11.04 -6.71 -21.64
N TYR A 244 -10.68 -7.34 -20.53
CA TYR A 244 -10.13 -8.70 -20.56
C TYR A 244 -10.69 -9.62 -19.46
N VAL A 245 -10.57 -9.23 -18.18
CA VAL A 245 -10.87 -10.15 -17.07
C VAL A 245 -12.35 -10.52 -17.03
N TYR A 246 -13.25 -9.59 -17.35
CA TYR A 246 -14.68 -9.86 -17.42
C TYR A 246 -15.00 -10.99 -18.42
N HIS A 247 -14.44 -10.94 -19.62
CA HIS A 247 -14.63 -11.99 -20.64
C HIS A 247 -14.04 -13.34 -20.23
N VAL A 248 -12.91 -13.33 -19.52
CA VAL A 248 -12.30 -14.57 -19.01
C VAL A 248 -13.16 -15.19 -17.92
N MET A 249 -13.77 -14.37 -17.06
CA MET A 249 -14.63 -14.85 -15.98
C MET A 249 -16.01 -15.28 -16.48
N SER A 250 -16.57 -14.60 -17.49
CA SER A 250 -17.89 -14.94 -18.05
C SER A 250 -17.92 -16.28 -18.80
N SER A 251 -16.75 -16.87 -19.09
CA SER A 251 -16.66 -18.19 -19.72
C SER A 251 -16.58 -19.35 -18.71
N VAL A 252 -16.64 -19.05 -17.41
CA VAL A 252 -16.51 -20.02 -16.32
C VAL A 252 -17.77 -19.98 -15.45
N ASP A 253 -18.47 -21.10 -15.35
CA ASP A 253 -19.70 -21.22 -14.56
C ASP A 253 -19.41 -21.52 -13.07
N GLY A 254 -20.33 -21.13 -12.18
CA GLY A 254 -20.27 -21.44 -10.74
C GLY A 254 -19.43 -20.46 -9.89
N GLU A 255 -18.94 -20.90 -8.73
CA GLU A 255 -18.16 -20.07 -7.79
C GLU A 255 -16.84 -19.55 -8.40
N GLU A 256 -16.31 -20.24 -9.41
CA GLU A 256 -15.13 -19.84 -10.19
C GLU A 256 -15.40 -18.65 -11.13
N GLY A 257 -16.67 -18.30 -11.38
CA GLY A 257 -17.07 -17.09 -12.11
C GLY A 257 -16.84 -15.80 -11.31
N THR A 258 -16.45 -15.88 -10.03
CA THR A 258 -16.02 -14.73 -9.22
C THR A 258 -14.51 -14.52 -9.32
N LEU A 259 -14.06 -13.26 -9.20
CA LEU A 259 -12.63 -12.94 -9.32
C LEU A 259 -11.80 -13.64 -8.23
N HIS A 260 -12.35 -13.72 -7.02
CA HIS A 260 -11.74 -14.45 -5.91
C HIS A 260 -11.69 -15.96 -6.17
N GLY A 261 -12.81 -16.56 -6.60
CA GLY A 261 -12.91 -17.99 -6.89
C GLY A 261 -11.97 -18.43 -8.00
N TYR A 262 -11.92 -17.66 -9.10
CA TYR A 262 -11.00 -17.91 -10.21
C TYR A 262 -9.54 -17.91 -9.74
N CYS A 263 -9.11 -16.87 -9.00
CA CYS A 263 -7.74 -16.80 -8.50
C CYS A 263 -7.42 -17.95 -7.54
N LYS A 264 -8.36 -18.30 -6.64
CA LYS A 264 -8.19 -19.40 -5.68
C LYS A 264 -8.01 -20.75 -6.38
N SER A 265 -8.91 -21.09 -7.31
CA SER A 265 -8.86 -22.36 -8.06
C SER A 265 -7.55 -22.49 -8.85
N ARG A 266 -7.10 -21.42 -9.51
CA ARG A 266 -5.83 -21.40 -10.25
C ARG A 266 -4.61 -21.60 -9.35
N ILE A 267 -4.60 -20.99 -8.16
CA ILE A 267 -3.51 -21.18 -7.19
C ILE A 267 -3.52 -22.61 -6.65
N GLU A 268 -4.68 -23.17 -6.33
CA GLU A 268 -4.79 -24.53 -5.82
C GLU A 268 -4.35 -25.57 -6.86
N LYS A 269 -4.71 -25.37 -8.13
CA LYS A 269 -4.23 -26.20 -9.22
C LYS A 269 -2.69 -26.19 -9.31
N ARG A 270 -2.08 -25.00 -9.27
CA ARG A 270 -0.62 -24.85 -9.31
C ARG A 270 0.06 -25.43 -8.07
N MET A 271 -0.57 -25.29 -6.91
CA MET A 271 -0.04 -25.85 -5.68
C MET A 271 0.01 -27.39 -5.77
N ARG A 272 -1.01 -28.03 -6.36
CA ARG A 272 -1.00 -29.48 -6.63
C ARG A 272 0.07 -29.90 -7.63
N GLU A 273 0.44 -29.05 -8.58
CA GLU A 273 1.52 -29.33 -9.54
C GLU A 273 2.92 -29.19 -8.91
N LEU A 274 3.06 -28.50 -7.78
CA LEU A 274 4.32 -28.25 -7.09
C LEU A 274 4.62 -29.21 -5.92
N VAL A 275 3.63 -30.00 -5.48
CA VAL A 275 3.73 -30.96 -4.36
C VAL A 275 3.76 -32.37 -4.91
#